data_AF-C4JPF1-F1
#
_entry.id   AF-C4JPF1-F1
#
_cell.length_a   1.000
_cell.length_b   1.000
_cell.length_c   1.000
_cell.angle_alpha   90.00
_cell.angle_beta   90.00
_cell.angle_gamma   90.00
#
_symmetry.space_group_name_H-M   'P 1'
#
loop_
_entity.id
_entity.type
_entity.pdbx_description
1 polymer ?
#
loop_
_entity_poly.entity_id
_entity_poly.type
_entity_poly.pdbx_seq_one_letter_code
_entity_poly.pdbx_strand_id
1 'polypeptide(L)'
;MGKAETNTKTSERPRPFASCLSDAKFLPLDLPELSGGLQPLFEHYGIPPDFIVERLHEVTQSSGSYVSPEGSYVSWIHTLCRSIPSGLKWVRRMPDSPSAVPQSLLGDQSSRLSWLRSAYVLRWDPAPRNAPREPEIENRASSASSSSSSSGSVTLICFGAPFTVMERFRKQAASDTWTQAVEHPFQIWLIVLDELYRQMDAQAWNLADRFRGVEEGILNSAKSTAWTRRRLHDDSTFDFVSLHNLAKYCMYLSESFDAMDLTHADLALQHEQYFDHLQAPQAPKLGRQDYHTDGQQCWTTKNKLRHNRGLFKSTRLRVASLEKRINNSINLSFNLVIQRDSKLMLQDSLRMDILATVTLIFLPVATVGV
;
A
#
# COMPACT_ATOMS: atom_id res chain seq x y z
N MET A 1 2.37 -52.04 37.48
CA MET A 1 3.38 -51.65 36.47
C MET A 1 2.81 -50.51 35.65
N GLY A 2 3.31 -49.30 35.86
CA GLY A 2 2.86 -48.09 35.16
C GLY A 2 3.73 -46.93 35.63
N LYS A 3 4.85 -46.71 34.93
CA LYS A 3 5.77 -45.61 35.22
C LYS A 3 5.15 -44.31 34.68
N ALA A 4 4.96 -43.34 35.57
CA ALA A 4 4.66 -41.96 35.21
C ALA A 4 5.98 -41.26 34.83
N GLU A 5 6.13 -40.88 33.56
CA GLU A 5 7.20 -40.01 33.11
C GLU A 5 6.76 -38.55 33.27
N THR A 6 7.37 -37.87 34.24
CA THR A 6 7.26 -36.42 34.43
C THR A 6 8.13 -35.70 33.41
N ASN A 7 7.49 -35.11 32.41
CA ASN A 7 8.15 -34.32 31.37
C ASN A 7 8.41 -32.89 31.90
N THR A 8 9.62 -32.63 32.38
CA THR A 8 10.09 -31.30 32.77
C THR A 8 10.28 -30.42 31.53
N LYS A 9 9.32 -29.52 31.28
CA LYS A 9 9.48 -28.40 30.36
C LYS A 9 10.54 -27.44 30.91
N THR A 10 11.74 -27.50 30.34
CA THR A 10 12.75 -26.45 30.43
C THR A 10 12.19 -25.18 29.80
N SER A 11 11.81 -24.23 30.66
CA SER A 11 11.50 -22.85 30.30
C SER A 11 12.77 -22.18 29.76
N GLU A 12 12.97 -22.20 28.45
CA GLU A 12 13.95 -21.34 27.78
C GLU A 12 13.57 -19.88 28.04
N ARG A 13 14.32 -19.23 28.94
CA ARG A 13 14.31 -17.77 29.05
C ARG A 13 14.89 -17.20 27.76
N PRO A 14 14.27 -16.18 27.15
CA PRO A 14 14.89 -15.48 26.03
C PRO A 14 16.21 -14.87 26.52
N ARG A 15 17.29 -15.16 25.79
CA ARG A 15 18.60 -14.58 26.07
C ARG A 15 18.50 -13.05 25.94
N PRO A 16 19.09 -12.26 26.85
CA PRO A 16 19.16 -10.82 26.69
C PRO A 16 20.00 -10.51 25.45
N PHE A 17 19.45 -9.71 24.55
CA PHE A 17 20.11 -9.19 23.36
C PHE A 17 21.42 -8.49 23.77
N ALA A 18 22.56 -9.08 23.42
CA ALA A 18 23.87 -8.55 23.74
C ALA A 18 24.32 -7.54 22.68
N SER A 19 24.28 -6.25 23.06
CA SER A 19 25.31 -5.22 22.82
C SER A 19 26.01 -5.21 21.45
N CYS A 20 25.28 -4.72 20.45
CA CYS A 20 25.64 -4.22 19.10
C CYS A 20 24.74 -4.96 18.12
N LEU A 21 23.61 -4.38 17.72
CA LEU A 21 23.00 -4.55 16.38
C LEU A 21 21.54 -4.05 16.37
N SER A 22 21.31 -3.06 15.51
CA SER A 22 20.14 -2.82 14.66
C SER A 22 18.71 -3.11 15.15
N ASP A 23 18.03 -2.05 15.63
CA ASP A 23 16.65 -2.06 16.11
C ASP A 23 15.61 -1.75 15.01
N ALA A 24 14.52 -2.52 14.95
CA ALA A 24 13.30 -2.16 14.24
C ALA A 24 12.22 -1.72 15.24
N LYS A 25 11.74 -0.48 15.15
CA LYS A 25 10.76 0.13 16.07
C LYS A 25 9.41 0.29 15.39
N PHE A 26 8.36 -0.27 16.00
CA PHE A 26 6.98 -0.18 15.50
C PHE A 26 6.20 0.81 16.35
N LEU A 27 5.67 1.83 15.69
CA LEU A 27 4.97 2.94 16.31
C LEU A 27 3.55 3.07 15.75
N PRO A 28 2.62 3.63 16.54
CA PRO A 28 1.32 4.04 16.01
C PRO A 28 1.49 5.03 14.86
N LEU A 29 0.41 5.28 14.13
CA LEU A 29 0.40 6.21 13.02
C LEU A 29 0.97 7.58 13.45
N ASP A 30 1.88 8.13 12.68
CA ASP A 30 2.43 9.48 12.80
C ASP A 30 1.33 10.49 12.48
N LEU A 31 0.54 10.85 13.50
CA LEU A 31 -0.55 11.81 13.38
C LEU A 31 -0.10 13.19 13.87
N PRO A 32 -0.48 14.28 13.18
CA PRO A 32 -0.16 15.65 13.61
C PRO A 32 -0.68 15.98 15.01
N GLU A 33 -1.83 15.42 15.40
CA GLU A 33 -2.43 15.58 16.73
C GLU A 33 -1.58 14.95 17.85
N LEU A 34 -0.74 13.97 17.50
CA LEU A 34 0.20 13.28 18.40
C LEU A 34 1.62 13.86 18.30
N SER A 35 1.87 14.82 17.39
CA SER A 35 3.21 15.34 17.08
C SER A 35 3.93 15.95 18.29
N GLY A 36 3.19 16.58 19.21
CA GLY A 36 3.75 17.11 20.46
C GLY A 36 4.40 16.04 21.36
N GLY A 37 3.98 14.78 21.23
CA GLY A 37 4.61 13.64 21.93
C GLY A 37 5.71 12.94 21.13
N LEU A 38 5.75 13.12 19.80
CA LEU A 38 6.72 12.48 18.91
C LEU A 38 7.96 13.35 18.62
N GLN A 39 7.94 14.63 18.97
CA GLN A 39 9.08 15.53 18.77
C GLN A 39 10.39 14.98 19.39
N PRO A 40 10.43 14.48 20.65
CA PRO A 40 11.66 13.92 21.21
C PRO A 40 12.16 12.70 20.44
N LEU A 41 11.25 11.91 19.86
CA LEU A 41 11.61 10.77 19.01
C LEU A 41 12.26 11.24 17.70
N PHE A 42 11.68 12.26 17.07
CA PHE A 42 12.18 12.81 15.81
C PHE A 42 13.57 13.42 15.99
N GLU A 43 13.77 14.17 17.08
CA GLU A 43 15.07 14.72 17.48
C GLU A 43 16.07 13.59 17.78
N HIS A 44 15.68 12.57 18.56
CA HIS A 44 16.56 11.47 18.92
C HIS A 44 17.03 10.65 17.71
N TYR A 45 16.17 10.45 16.72
CA TYR A 45 16.50 9.69 15.51
C TYR A 45 16.99 10.55 14.35
N GLY A 46 17.00 11.88 14.49
CA GLY A 46 17.35 12.81 13.41
C GLY A 46 16.41 12.67 12.21
N ILE A 47 15.11 12.47 12.46
CA ILE A 47 14.10 12.41 11.39
C ILE A 47 13.97 13.81 10.79
N PRO A 48 14.15 13.99 9.47
CA PRO A 48 14.18 15.31 8.85
C PRO A 48 12.80 15.98 8.91
N PRO A 49 12.74 17.32 8.98
CA PRO A 49 11.48 18.06 8.93
C PRO A 49 10.65 17.74 7.68
N ASP A 50 11.30 17.46 6.55
CA ASP A 50 10.65 17.13 5.28
C ASP A 50 9.75 15.89 5.39
N PHE A 51 10.14 14.88 6.19
CA PHE A 51 9.28 13.72 6.51
C PHE A 51 7.96 14.16 7.16
N ILE A 52 8.02 15.12 8.09
CA ILE A 52 6.84 15.64 8.79
C ILE A 52 6.01 16.52 7.84
N VAL A 53 6.66 17.33 7.02
CA VAL A 53 6.00 18.19 6.03
C VAL A 53 5.24 17.34 5.01
N GLU A 54 5.87 16.31 4.45
CA GLU A 54 5.22 15.35 3.55
C GLU A 54 3.96 14.75 4.19
N ARG A 55 4.06 14.40 5.48
CA ARG A 55 2.92 13.88 6.24
C ARG A 55 1.79 14.90 6.40
N LEU A 56 2.11 16.14 6.73
CA LEU A 56 1.14 17.23 6.90
C LEU A 56 0.38 17.54 5.60
N HIS A 57 1.02 17.33 4.45
CA HIS A 57 0.41 17.53 3.14
C HIS A 57 -0.36 16.31 2.62
N GLU A 58 -0.48 15.23 3.42
CA GLU A 58 -1.15 13.98 3.04
C GLU A 58 -0.71 13.43 1.67
N VAL A 59 0.59 13.50 1.37
CA VAL A 59 1.11 13.01 0.10
C VAL A 59 0.77 11.54 -0.13
N THR A 60 0.37 11.19 -1.36
CA THR A 60 -0.03 9.82 -1.70
C THR A 60 1.12 8.84 -1.48
N GLN A 61 2.27 9.15 -2.07
CA GLN A 61 3.53 8.48 -1.76
C GLN A 61 4.67 9.47 -1.95
N SER A 62 5.69 9.34 -1.13
CA SER A 62 6.92 10.13 -1.22
C SER A 62 8.08 9.29 -0.72
N SER A 63 9.27 9.63 -1.18
CA SER A 63 10.51 9.13 -0.64
C SER A 63 11.54 10.24 -0.63
N GLY A 64 12.48 10.14 0.29
CA GLY A 64 13.59 11.06 0.37
C GLY A 64 14.76 10.43 1.08
N SER A 65 15.88 11.14 1.02
CA SER A 65 17.06 10.80 1.79
C SER A 65 17.82 12.06 2.20
N TYR A 66 18.58 11.91 3.28
CA TYR A 66 19.33 12.97 3.90
C TYR A 66 20.59 12.37 4.52
N VAL A 67 21.70 13.11 4.43
CA VAL A 67 22.95 12.78 5.13
C VAL A 67 23.11 13.80 6.25
N SER A 68 23.15 13.32 7.49
CA SER A 68 23.32 14.18 8.65
C SER A 68 24.73 14.80 8.67
N PRO A 69 24.93 15.93 9.39
CA PRO A 69 26.26 16.50 9.55
C PRO A 69 27.23 15.56 10.27
N GLU A 70 26.69 14.60 11.03
CA GLU A 70 27.43 13.55 11.73
C GLU A 70 27.86 12.40 10.80
N GLY A 71 27.41 12.42 9.53
CA GLY A 71 27.69 11.39 8.54
C GLY A 71 26.72 10.20 8.56
N SER A 72 25.68 10.25 9.39
CA SER A 72 24.59 9.27 9.38
C SER A 72 23.73 9.45 8.13
N TYR A 73 23.35 8.35 7.50
CA TYR A 73 22.41 8.36 6.39
C TYR A 73 21.00 8.11 6.91
N VAL A 74 20.04 8.87 6.40
CA VAL A 74 18.62 8.70 6.67
C VAL A 74 17.89 8.63 5.33
N SER A 75 17.00 7.66 5.18
CA SER A 75 16.11 7.50 4.02
C SER A 75 14.71 7.22 4.52
N TRP A 76 13.68 7.68 3.82
CA TRP A 76 12.30 7.47 4.24
C TRP A 76 11.35 7.24 3.07
N ILE A 77 10.20 6.65 3.39
CA ILE A 77 9.07 6.46 2.47
C ILE A 77 7.76 6.74 3.21
N HIS A 78 6.88 7.53 2.61
CA HIS A 78 5.46 7.58 2.97
C HIS A 78 4.60 6.83 1.97
N THR A 79 3.56 6.18 2.48
CA THR A 79 2.60 5.44 1.67
C THR A 79 1.17 5.71 2.12
N LEU A 80 0.32 5.98 1.15
CA LEU A 80 -1.11 6.08 1.25
C LEU A 80 -1.72 5.27 0.10
N CYS A 81 -2.45 4.21 0.42
CA CYS A 81 -3.14 3.37 -0.55
C CYS A 81 -4.60 3.20 -0.16
N ARG A 82 -5.51 3.26 -1.12
CA ARG A 82 -6.94 3.04 -0.85
C ARG A 82 -7.20 1.58 -0.48
N SER A 83 -7.75 1.35 0.71
CA SER A 83 -8.27 0.04 1.12
C SER A 83 -9.62 -0.22 0.45
N ILE A 84 -9.72 -1.34 -0.24
CA ILE A 84 -10.91 -1.82 -0.91
C ILE A 84 -11.38 -3.07 -0.14
N PRO A 85 -12.49 -2.97 0.62
CA PRO A 85 -12.93 -4.06 1.47
C PRO A 85 -13.16 -5.36 0.70
N SER A 86 -12.55 -6.44 1.15
CA SER A 86 -12.88 -7.79 0.71
C SER A 86 -14.23 -8.22 1.31
N GLY A 87 -15.00 -9.04 0.59
CA GLY A 87 -16.15 -9.77 1.15
C GLY A 87 -17.50 -9.05 1.36
N LEU A 88 -17.60 -7.74 1.57
CA LEU A 88 -18.94 -7.10 1.69
C LEU A 88 -19.70 -7.04 0.36
N LYS A 89 -20.88 -7.66 0.25
CA LYS A 89 -21.89 -7.21 -0.74
C LYS A 89 -22.08 -5.72 -0.48
N TRP A 90 -21.94 -4.86 -1.49
CA TRP A 90 -22.27 -3.45 -1.35
C TRP A 90 -23.67 -3.39 -0.75
N VAL A 91 -23.78 -2.99 0.52
CA VAL A 91 -25.05 -2.52 1.03
C VAL A 91 -25.40 -1.40 0.06
N ARG A 92 -26.59 -1.45 -0.56
CA ARG A 92 -27.11 -0.52 -1.58
C ARG A 92 -27.09 0.97 -1.17
N ARG A 93 -26.44 1.31 -0.06
CA ARG A 93 -26.25 2.65 0.50
C ARG A 93 -24.92 2.66 1.23
N MET A 94 -23.87 3.15 0.57
CA MET A 94 -22.83 3.87 1.30
C MET A 94 -23.43 5.20 1.77
N PRO A 95 -23.15 5.64 3.00
CA PRO A 95 -23.71 6.88 3.55
C PRO A 95 -22.91 8.08 3.02
N ASP A 96 -23.09 8.41 1.75
CA ASP A 96 -22.63 9.70 1.20
C ASP A 96 -23.79 10.71 1.07
N SER A 97 -24.92 10.44 1.74
CA SER A 97 -26.03 11.40 1.85
C SER A 97 -26.11 11.96 3.27
N PRO A 98 -26.09 13.29 3.49
CA PRO A 98 -26.17 13.94 4.80
C PRO A 98 -27.59 13.93 5.40
N SER A 99 -28.38 12.89 5.14
CA SER A 99 -29.78 12.82 5.54
C SER A 99 -30.06 11.62 6.44
N ALA A 100 -30.23 11.94 7.73
CA ALA A 100 -31.04 11.22 8.72
C ALA A 100 -30.45 10.00 9.45
N VAL A 101 -29.21 10.08 9.95
CA VAL A 101 -28.80 9.31 11.15
C VAL A 101 -28.05 10.25 12.10
N PRO A 102 -28.32 10.25 13.43
CA PRO A 102 -27.65 11.16 14.37
C PRO A 102 -26.14 10.98 14.33
N GLN A 103 -25.48 12.03 13.85
CA GLN A 103 -24.06 12.13 13.53
C GLN A 103 -23.24 12.50 14.78
N SER A 104 -23.46 11.80 15.89
CA SER A 104 -22.72 12.03 17.14
C SER A 104 -22.06 10.74 17.59
N LEU A 105 -20.73 10.71 17.48
CA LEU A 105 -19.75 9.76 18.08
C LEU A 105 -19.03 8.74 17.16
N LEU A 106 -19.39 8.58 15.88
CA LEU A 106 -18.68 7.67 14.95
C LEU A 106 -18.28 8.28 13.58
N GLY A 107 -18.49 9.59 13.40
CA GLY A 107 -18.46 10.27 12.09
C GLY A 107 -17.11 10.45 11.40
N ASP A 108 -15.99 10.09 12.01
CA ASP A 108 -14.64 10.33 11.43
C ASP A 108 -13.76 9.07 11.34
N GLN A 109 -14.19 7.93 11.87
CA GLN A 109 -13.39 6.69 11.79
C GLN A 109 -13.64 5.90 10.49
N SER A 110 -14.83 5.98 9.90
CA SER A 110 -15.17 5.21 8.71
C SER A 110 -14.42 5.66 7.44
N SER A 111 -14.07 6.95 7.34
CA SER A 111 -13.23 7.50 6.27
C SER A 111 -11.75 7.14 6.50
N ARG A 112 -11.27 7.20 7.75
CA ARG A 112 -9.90 6.83 8.14
C ARG A 112 -9.60 5.33 7.95
N LEU A 113 -10.58 4.45 8.15
CA LEU A 113 -10.46 3.00 7.93
C LEU A 113 -10.34 2.59 6.45
N SER A 114 -10.61 3.51 5.52
CA SER A 114 -10.60 3.23 4.08
C SER A 114 -9.24 3.46 3.40
N TRP A 115 -8.22 3.89 4.15
CA TRP A 115 -6.88 4.13 3.63
C TRP A 115 -5.86 3.33 4.43
N LEU A 116 -5.01 2.58 3.72
CA LEU A 116 -3.81 1.98 4.23
C LEU A 116 -2.73 3.07 4.27
N ARG A 117 -2.37 3.49 5.48
CA ARG A 117 -1.37 4.54 5.72
C ARG A 117 -0.18 3.90 6.44
N SER A 118 1.02 4.06 5.88
CA SER A 118 2.24 3.70 6.60
C SER A 118 3.41 4.59 6.19
N ALA A 119 4.34 4.80 7.11
CA ALA A 119 5.58 5.53 6.85
C ALA A 119 6.76 4.78 7.46
N TYR A 120 7.90 4.89 6.82
CA TYR A 120 9.11 4.14 7.18
C TYR A 120 10.30 5.10 7.15
N VAL A 121 11.13 5.04 8.19
CA VAL A 121 12.39 5.80 8.26
C VAL A 121 13.51 4.83 8.55
N LEU A 122 14.49 4.79 7.67
CA LEU A 122 15.70 3.98 7.81
C LEU A 122 16.88 4.92 8.07
N ARG A 123 17.49 4.79 9.24
CA ARG A 123 18.74 5.47 9.60
C ARG A 123 19.88 4.46 9.67
N TRP A 124 21.05 4.81 9.18
CA TRP A 124 22.25 4.02 9.41
C TRP A 124 23.50 4.87 9.56
N ASP A 125 24.39 4.40 10.42
CA ASP A 125 25.69 5.00 10.66
C ASP A 125 26.76 4.14 9.97
N PRO A 126 27.45 4.65 8.94
CA PRO A 126 28.49 3.89 8.28
C PRO A 126 29.63 3.58 9.26
N ALA A 127 30.07 2.34 9.32
CA ALA A 127 31.21 1.97 10.15
C ALA A 127 32.46 2.78 9.72
N PRO A 128 33.24 3.33 10.65
CA PRO A 128 34.44 4.07 10.31
C PRO A 128 35.46 3.13 9.65
N ARG A 129 35.63 3.24 8.33
CA ARG A 129 36.50 2.35 7.53
C ARG A 129 37.99 2.45 7.89
N ASN A 130 38.40 3.51 8.59
CA ASN A 130 39.81 3.87 8.84
C ASN A 130 40.15 4.15 10.31
N ALA A 131 39.43 3.59 11.29
CA ALA A 131 40.03 3.55 12.63
C ALA A 131 41.29 2.69 12.54
N PRO A 132 42.50 3.19 12.87
CA PRO A 132 43.67 2.33 12.96
C PRO A 132 43.29 1.18 13.87
N ARG A 133 43.35 -0.06 13.36
CA ARG A 133 43.45 -1.21 14.26
C ARG A 133 44.73 -0.97 15.02
N GLU A 134 44.63 -0.42 16.23
CA GLU A 134 45.74 -0.42 17.15
C GLU A 134 46.25 -1.87 17.19
N PRO A 135 47.55 -2.10 16.97
CA PRO A 135 48.08 -3.44 17.12
C PRO A 135 47.70 -3.92 18.52
N GLU A 136 47.00 -5.05 18.61
CA GLU A 136 46.77 -5.77 19.86
C GLU A 136 48.15 -6.09 20.46
N ILE A 137 48.69 -5.16 21.24
CA ILE A 137 49.76 -5.46 22.16
C ILE A 137 49.07 -6.19 23.30
N GLU A 138 49.16 -7.52 23.28
CA GLU A 138 48.83 -8.38 24.41
C GLU A 138 49.64 -7.93 25.63
N ASN A 139 49.12 -6.99 26.41
CA ASN A 139 49.64 -6.70 27.74
C ASN A 139 48.49 -6.66 28.74
N ARG A 140 48.43 -7.77 29.47
CA ARG A 140 47.74 -7.97 30.74
C ARG A 140 48.05 -6.79 31.69
N ALA A 141 47.05 -5.96 31.97
CA ALA A 141 46.62 -5.58 33.33
C ALA A 141 45.68 -4.36 33.28
N SER A 142 44.40 -4.62 33.61
CA SER A 142 43.64 -3.81 34.58
C SER A 142 43.55 -2.28 34.36
N SER A 143 42.76 -1.85 33.37
CA SER A 143 41.95 -0.63 33.51
C SER A 143 40.78 -0.66 32.55
N ALA A 144 39.58 -0.81 33.11
CA ALA A 144 38.32 -0.78 32.39
C ALA A 144 38.00 0.66 31.94
N SER A 145 38.37 1.01 30.71
CA SER A 145 37.70 2.04 29.93
C SER A 145 37.19 1.37 28.66
N SER A 146 35.88 1.13 28.62
CA SER A 146 35.14 0.59 27.50
C SER A 146 35.21 1.55 26.30
N SER A 147 36.27 1.47 25.52
CA SER A 147 36.28 1.99 24.15
C SER A 147 35.39 1.07 23.31
N SER A 148 34.11 1.41 23.23
CA SER A 148 33.17 0.77 22.32
C SER A 148 33.71 0.89 20.89
N SER A 149 34.20 -0.21 20.33
CA SER A 149 34.41 -0.34 18.89
C SER A 149 33.11 0.07 18.20
N SER A 150 33.12 1.18 17.46
CA SER A 150 31.95 1.75 16.79
C SER A 150 31.56 0.87 15.61
N SER A 151 30.93 -0.26 15.90
CA SER A 151 30.23 -1.08 14.90
C SER A 151 29.12 -0.23 14.30
N GLY A 152 29.02 -0.23 12.96
CA GLY A 152 27.96 0.48 12.25
C GLY A 152 26.58 0.11 12.80
N SER A 153 25.67 1.07 12.84
CA SER A 153 24.32 0.90 13.39
C SER A 153 23.29 1.08 12.28
N VAL A 154 22.19 0.33 12.32
CA VAL A 154 21.07 0.48 11.37
C VAL A 154 19.76 0.43 12.15
N THR A 155 18.95 1.48 12.06
CA THR A 155 17.67 1.57 12.75
C THR A 155 16.54 1.78 11.74
N LEU A 156 15.52 0.93 11.80
CA LEU A 156 14.28 1.11 11.04
C LEU A 156 13.16 1.54 11.97
N ILE A 157 12.45 2.60 11.63
CA ILE A 157 11.27 3.10 12.33
C ILE A 157 10.07 2.94 11.42
N CYS A 158 9.04 2.27 11.91
CA CYS A 158 7.84 1.91 11.18
C CYS A 158 6.62 2.57 11.82
N PHE A 159 5.98 3.51 11.13
CA PHE A 159 4.75 4.18 11.55
C PHE A 159 3.57 3.57 10.82
N GLY A 160 2.59 3.03 11.54
CA GLY A 160 1.40 2.44 10.91
C GLY A 160 1.67 1.20 10.06
N ALA A 161 2.86 0.60 10.18
CA ALA A 161 3.21 -0.58 9.41
C ALA A 161 2.31 -1.76 9.78
N PRO A 162 1.89 -2.58 8.80
CA PRO A 162 1.10 -3.75 9.10
C PRO A 162 1.92 -4.77 9.89
N PHE A 163 1.20 -5.57 10.69
CA PHE A 163 1.80 -6.62 11.52
C PHE A 163 2.67 -7.61 10.72
N THR A 164 2.33 -7.84 9.45
CA THR A 164 3.09 -8.69 8.53
C THR A 164 4.52 -8.18 8.31
N VAL A 165 4.74 -6.87 8.24
CA VAL A 165 6.08 -6.26 8.17
C VAL A 165 6.88 -6.65 9.42
N MET A 166 6.27 -6.48 10.61
CA MET A 166 6.91 -6.81 11.88
C MET A 166 7.30 -8.28 11.98
N GLU A 167 6.40 -9.19 11.58
CA GLU A 167 6.67 -10.62 11.61
C GLU A 167 7.85 -10.99 10.69
N ARG A 168 7.94 -10.38 9.51
CA ARG A 168 9.05 -10.59 8.58
C ARG A 168 10.37 -10.09 9.14
N PHE A 169 10.40 -8.89 9.71
CA PHE A 169 11.60 -8.37 10.37
C PHE A 169 12.01 -9.23 11.56
N ARG A 170 11.05 -9.72 12.36
CA ARG A 170 11.35 -10.63 13.47
C ARG A 170 11.96 -11.95 12.98
N LYS A 171 11.42 -12.54 11.90
CA LYS A 171 11.96 -13.76 11.29
C LYS A 171 13.36 -13.53 10.73
N GLN A 172 13.61 -12.37 10.14
CA GLN A 172 14.91 -12.04 9.54
C GLN A 172 15.97 -11.64 10.58
N ALA A 173 15.58 -10.96 11.65
CA ALA A 173 16.44 -10.66 12.80
C ALA A 173 16.88 -11.94 13.55
N ALA A 174 16.11 -13.02 13.46
CA ALA A 174 16.49 -14.33 13.98
C ALA A 174 17.45 -15.11 13.04
N SER A 175 17.74 -14.58 11.85
CA SER A 175 18.66 -15.18 10.88
C SER A 175 20.03 -14.52 10.95
N ASP A 176 21.09 -15.31 10.73
CA ASP A 176 22.47 -14.82 10.62
C ASP A 176 22.66 -13.78 9.50
N THR A 177 21.72 -13.72 8.55
CA THR A 177 21.70 -12.73 7.46
C THR A 177 21.43 -11.29 7.90
N TRP A 178 20.95 -11.05 9.13
CA TRP A 178 20.72 -9.70 9.64
C TRP A 178 22.01 -8.86 9.73
N THR A 179 23.14 -9.51 9.95
CA THR A 179 24.46 -8.87 9.95
C THR A 179 24.79 -8.20 8.60
N GLN A 180 24.29 -8.78 7.49
CA GLN A 180 24.44 -8.22 6.15
C GLN A 180 23.61 -6.95 5.94
N ALA A 181 22.54 -6.74 6.74
CA ALA A 181 21.74 -5.52 6.66
C ALA A 181 22.51 -4.29 7.17
N VAL A 182 23.53 -4.49 8.01
CA VAL A 182 24.43 -3.41 8.45
C VAL A 182 25.36 -2.97 7.33
N GLU A 183 25.84 -3.91 6.52
CA GLU A 183 26.69 -3.64 5.36
C GLU A 183 25.88 -3.10 4.17
N HIS A 184 24.65 -3.58 4.01
CA HIS A 184 23.76 -3.27 2.89
C HIS A 184 22.36 -2.85 3.36
N PRO A 185 22.19 -1.61 3.84
CA PRO A 185 20.95 -1.13 4.46
C PRO A 185 19.75 -1.14 3.50
N PHE A 186 19.98 -0.99 2.19
CA PHE A 186 18.90 -1.05 1.18
C PHE A 186 18.21 -2.42 1.08
N GLN A 187 18.78 -3.48 1.66
CA GLN A 187 18.07 -4.76 1.78
C GLN A 187 16.82 -4.65 2.67
N ILE A 188 16.82 -3.71 3.63
CA ILE A 188 15.66 -3.44 4.48
C ILE A 188 14.52 -2.84 3.64
N TRP A 189 14.83 -1.96 2.69
CA TRP A 189 13.84 -1.42 1.77
C TRP A 189 13.18 -2.50 0.92
N LEU A 190 13.92 -3.54 0.51
CA LEU A 190 13.32 -4.66 -0.24
C LEU A 190 12.24 -5.39 0.55
N ILE A 191 12.40 -5.54 1.87
CA ILE A 191 11.40 -6.17 2.73
C ILE A 191 10.14 -5.30 2.81
N VAL A 192 10.33 -3.99 3.02
CA VAL A 192 9.23 -3.02 3.08
C VAL A 192 8.48 -2.97 1.75
N LEU A 193 9.19 -2.81 0.62
CA LEU A 193 8.60 -2.72 -0.71
C LEU A 193 7.86 -4.00 -1.12
N ASP A 194 8.38 -5.18 -0.78
CA ASP A 194 7.69 -6.45 -1.03
C ASP A 194 6.38 -6.55 -0.23
N GLU A 195 6.34 -6.03 1.00
CA GLU A 195 5.11 -6.02 1.79
C GLU A 195 4.11 -4.97 1.33
N LEU A 196 4.58 -3.79 0.92
CA LEU A 196 3.75 -2.77 0.27
C LEU A 196 3.16 -3.29 -1.04
N TYR A 197 3.96 -4.01 -1.84
CA TYR A 197 3.50 -4.63 -3.07
C TYR A 197 2.34 -5.60 -2.80
N ARG A 198 2.48 -6.50 -1.83
CA ARG A 198 1.40 -7.46 -1.49
C ARG A 198 0.11 -6.76 -1.11
N GLN A 199 0.19 -5.69 -0.33
CA GLN A 199 -1.00 -4.92 0.07
C GLN A 199 -1.67 -4.28 -1.14
N MET A 200 -0.91 -3.59 -1.99
CA MET A 200 -1.44 -2.91 -3.16
C MET A 200 -1.96 -3.90 -4.22
N ASP A 201 -1.28 -5.03 -4.41
CA ASP A 201 -1.69 -6.12 -5.29
C ASP A 201 -3.02 -6.73 -4.84
N ALA A 202 -3.18 -6.94 -3.53
CA ALA A 202 -4.43 -7.39 -2.96
C ALA A 202 -5.57 -6.39 -3.22
N GLN A 203 -5.31 -5.08 -3.13
CA GLN A 203 -6.32 -4.07 -3.47
C GLN A 203 -6.69 -4.11 -4.96
N ALA A 204 -5.73 -4.34 -5.85
CA ALA A 204 -5.98 -4.50 -7.28
C ALA A 204 -6.88 -5.72 -7.57
N TRP A 205 -6.62 -6.85 -6.91
CA TRP A 205 -7.46 -8.03 -7.00
C TRP A 205 -8.86 -7.79 -6.45
N ASN A 206 -8.97 -7.19 -5.26
CA ASN A 206 -10.25 -6.85 -4.66
C ASN A 206 -11.07 -5.99 -5.63
N LEU A 207 -10.50 -4.94 -6.20
CA LEU A 207 -11.20 -4.09 -7.18
C LEU A 207 -11.66 -4.88 -8.40
N ALA A 208 -10.79 -5.71 -8.97
CA ALA A 208 -11.09 -6.50 -10.15
C ALA A 208 -12.23 -7.51 -9.91
N ASP A 209 -12.22 -8.19 -8.76
CA ASP A 209 -13.27 -9.15 -8.39
C ASP A 209 -14.60 -8.46 -8.13
N ARG A 210 -14.59 -7.26 -7.54
CA ARG A 210 -15.81 -6.44 -7.40
C ARG A 210 -16.38 -6.03 -8.73
N PHE A 211 -15.52 -5.55 -9.63
CA PHE A 211 -15.94 -5.12 -10.94
C PHE A 211 -16.50 -6.29 -11.76
N ARG A 212 -15.95 -7.50 -11.64
CA ARG A 212 -16.44 -8.70 -12.34
C ARG A 212 -17.94 -8.92 -12.13
N GLY A 213 -18.41 -8.83 -10.90
CA GLY A 213 -19.84 -9.01 -10.61
C GLY A 213 -20.73 -7.93 -11.24
N VAL A 214 -20.24 -6.69 -11.34
CA VAL A 214 -20.96 -5.59 -12.00
C VAL A 214 -20.95 -5.77 -13.52
N GLU A 215 -19.79 -6.11 -14.09
CA GLU A 215 -19.59 -6.38 -15.52
C GLU A 215 -20.52 -7.52 -16.00
N GLU A 216 -20.58 -8.64 -15.27
CA GLU A 216 -21.50 -9.74 -15.54
C GLU A 216 -22.97 -9.30 -15.51
N GLY A 217 -23.35 -8.47 -14.54
CA GLY A 217 -24.71 -7.92 -14.44
C GLY A 217 -25.09 -7.06 -15.64
N ILE A 218 -24.17 -6.22 -16.10
CA ILE A 218 -24.37 -5.37 -17.29
C ILE A 218 -24.48 -6.22 -18.55
N LEU A 219 -23.58 -7.19 -18.74
CA LEU A 219 -23.58 -8.06 -19.91
C LEU A 219 -24.83 -8.96 -19.98
N ASN A 220 -25.28 -9.48 -18.84
CA ASN A 220 -26.51 -10.28 -18.79
C ASN A 220 -27.76 -9.43 -19.10
N SER A 221 -27.76 -8.17 -18.68
CA SER A 221 -28.82 -7.21 -19.03
C SER A 221 -28.82 -6.89 -20.53
N ALA A 222 -27.64 -6.79 -21.15
CA ALA A 222 -27.52 -6.59 -22.60
C ALA A 222 -28.00 -7.81 -23.42
N LYS A 223 -27.70 -9.03 -22.95
CA LYS A 223 -28.06 -10.29 -23.65
C LYS A 223 -29.55 -10.61 -23.57
N SER A 224 -30.21 -10.28 -22.46
CA SER A 224 -31.62 -10.58 -22.29
C SER A 224 -32.47 -9.69 -23.20
N THR A 225 -32.90 -10.24 -24.34
CA THR A 225 -33.95 -9.64 -25.19
C THR A 225 -35.31 -9.63 -24.50
N ALA A 226 -35.45 -10.31 -23.35
CA ALA A 226 -36.67 -10.45 -22.56
C ALA A 226 -36.95 -9.28 -21.60
N TRP A 227 -36.82 -8.05 -22.09
CA TRP A 227 -37.33 -6.85 -21.40
C TRP A 227 -38.86 -6.85 -21.26
N THR A 228 -39.56 -7.79 -21.90
CA THR A 228 -40.99 -7.69 -22.22
C THR A 228 -41.97 -8.27 -21.20
N ARG A 229 -41.57 -8.77 -20.01
CA ARG A 229 -42.62 -9.36 -19.13
C ARG A 229 -42.45 -9.43 -17.62
N ARG A 230 -41.31 -9.08 -17.00
CA ARG A 230 -41.19 -9.36 -15.55
C ARG A 230 -40.25 -8.46 -14.72
N ARG A 231 -40.25 -7.15 -14.93
CA ARG A 231 -39.72 -6.20 -13.93
C ARG A 231 -40.52 -4.89 -13.94
N LEU A 232 -41.77 -5.00 -13.50
CA LEU A 232 -42.60 -3.84 -13.18
C LEU A 232 -42.44 -3.39 -11.72
N HIS A 233 -41.54 -4.00 -10.94
CA HIS A 233 -41.41 -3.64 -9.52
C HIS A 233 -40.05 -3.89 -8.85
N ASP A 234 -39.05 -4.46 -9.54
CA ASP A 234 -37.71 -4.61 -8.97
C ASP A 234 -36.76 -3.64 -9.68
N ASP A 235 -36.53 -2.55 -8.96
CA ASP A 235 -35.72 -1.38 -9.24
C ASP A 235 -34.24 -1.74 -9.41
N SER A 236 -33.92 -2.55 -10.42
CA SER A 236 -32.55 -2.77 -10.85
C SER A 236 -32.17 -1.68 -11.85
N THR A 237 -32.26 -0.41 -11.44
CA THR A 237 -31.47 0.64 -12.07
C THR A 237 -30.02 0.16 -12.05
N PHE A 238 -29.32 0.27 -13.18
CA PHE A 238 -27.87 0.08 -13.18
C PHE A 238 -27.31 0.91 -12.01
N ASP A 239 -26.55 0.27 -11.13
CA ASP A 239 -26.00 0.95 -9.96
C ASP A 239 -24.82 1.81 -10.40
N PHE A 240 -25.14 2.94 -11.03
CA PHE A 240 -24.18 3.93 -11.52
C PHE A 240 -23.34 4.50 -10.38
N VAL A 241 -23.88 4.54 -9.16
CA VAL A 241 -23.13 4.96 -7.96
C VAL A 241 -22.02 3.96 -7.66
N SER A 242 -22.33 2.67 -7.62
CA SER A 242 -21.30 1.63 -7.45
C SER A 242 -20.29 1.62 -8.60
N LEU A 243 -20.74 1.79 -9.85
CA LEU A 243 -19.85 1.83 -11.01
C LEU A 243 -18.92 3.06 -10.99
N HIS A 244 -19.44 4.23 -10.59
CA HIS A 244 -18.66 5.44 -10.37
C HIS A 244 -17.64 5.26 -9.23
N ASN A 245 -18.04 4.66 -8.11
CA ASN A 245 -17.14 4.38 -7.00
C ASN A 245 -16.03 3.40 -7.40
N LEU A 246 -16.32 2.38 -8.21
CA LEU A 246 -15.31 1.48 -8.76
C LEU A 246 -14.32 2.22 -9.68
N ALA A 247 -14.82 3.11 -10.55
CA ALA A 247 -13.97 3.95 -11.39
C ALA A 247 -13.05 4.83 -10.54
N LYS A 248 -13.61 5.49 -9.52
CA LYS A 248 -12.87 6.33 -8.56
C LYS A 248 -11.80 5.54 -7.81
N TYR A 249 -12.11 4.34 -7.32
CA TYR A 249 -11.12 3.48 -6.66
C TYR A 249 -10.04 2.98 -7.62
N CYS A 250 -10.38 2.73 -8.88
CA CYS A 250 -9.42 2.40 -9.93
C CYS A 250 -8.42 3.55 -10.14
N MET A 251 -8.90 4.80 -10.19
CA MET A 251 -8.05 5.98 -10.32
C MET A 251 -7.06 6.10 -9.14
N TYR A 252 -7.56 6.02 -7.90
CA TYR A 252 -6.68 6.08 -6.72
C TYR A 252 -5.61 4.99 -6.70
N LEU A 253 -5.98 3.79 -7.16
CA LEU A 253 -5.03 2.69 -7.23
C LEU A 253 -3.99 2.91 -8.34
N SER A 254 -4.40 3.40 -9.51
CA SER A 254 -3.49 3.82 -10.59
C SER A 254 -2.49 4.87 -10.10
N GLU A 255 -2.96 5.93 -9.45
CA GLU A 255 -2.11 6.97 -8.86
C GLU A 255 -1.12 6.39 -7.85
N SER A 256 -1.58 5.47 -6.99
CA SER A 256 -0.72 4.81 -6.00
C SER A 256 0.39 3.99 -6.68
N PHE A 257 0.08 3.26 -7.76
CA PHE A 257 1.08 2.48 -8.49
C PHE A 257 2.07 3.37 -9.26
N ASP A 258 1.60 4.49 -9.83
CA ASP A 258 2.45 5.45 -10.52
C ASP A 258 3.41 6.14 -9.53
N ALA A 259 2.91 6.52 -8.36
CA ALA A 259 3.74 7.09 -7.29
C ALA A 259 4.77 6.07 -6.78
N MET A 260 4.42 4.79 -6.67
CA MET A 260 5.35 3.75 -6.23
C MET A 260 6.46 3.49 -7.25
N ASP A 261 6.17 3.66 -8.55
CA ASP A 261 7.20 3.60 -9.59
C ASP A 261 8.25 4.70 -9.43
N LEU A 262 7.81 5.90 -9.02
CA LEU A 262 8.70 7.03 -8.71
C LEU A 262 9.53 6.75 -7.44
N THR A 263 8.91 6.27 -6.37
CA THR A 263 9.61 5.86 -5.14
C THR A 263 10.67 4.80 -5.42
N HIS A 264 10.36 3.80 -6.27
CA HIS A 264 11.35 2.81 -6.69
C HIS A 264 12.51 3.40 -7.49
N ALA A 265 12.23 4.34 -8.39
CA ALA A 265 13.26 5.01 -9.17
C ALA A 265 14.17 5.84 -8.26
N ASP A 266 13.59 6.56 -7.31
CA ASP A 266 14.30 7.35 -6.32
C ASP A 266 15.17 6.48 -5.41
N LEU A 267 14.64 5.40 -4.83
CA LEU A 267 15.43 4.45 -4.02
C LEU A 267 16.58 3.81 -4.79
N ALA A 268 16.39 3.54 -6.08
CA ALA A 268 17.47 3.03 -6.93
C ALA A 268 18.58 4.08 -7.13
N LEU A 269 18.22 5.35 -7.31
CA LEU A 269 19.18 6.45 -7.38
C LEU A 269 19.89 6.67 -6.05
N GLN A 270 19.16 6.67 -4.93
CA GLN A 270 19.74 6.76 -3.58
C GLN A 270 20.74 5.64 -3.32
N HIS A 271 20.42 4.41 -3.74
CA HIS A 271 21.32 3.26 -3.65
C HIS A 271 22.61 3.48 -4.46
N GLU A 272 22.49 3.90 -5.72
CA GLU A 272 23.66 4.21 -6.56
C GLU A 272 24.53 5.31 -5.95
N GLN A 273 23.94 6.44 -5.56
CA GLN A 273 24.63 7.56 -4.94
C GLN A 273 25.36 7.18 -3.65
N TYR A 274 24.73 6.36 -2.81
CA TYR A 274 25.33 5.88 -1.57
C TYR A 274 26.61 5.05 -1.83
N PHE A 275 26.54 4.07 -2.73
CA PHE A 275 27.69 3.21 -3.02
C PHE A 275 28.76 3.92 -3.85
N ASP A 276 28.40 4.89 -4.70
CA ASP A 276 29.36 5.73 -5.41
C ASP A 276 30.15 6.62 -4.43
N HIS A 277 29.47 7.20 -3.43
CA HIS A 277 30.13 7.99 -2.39
C HIS A 277 31.13 7.15 -1.57
N LEU A 278 30.76 5.89 -1.26
CA LEU A 278 31.64 4.94 -0.57
C LEU A 278 32.85 4.49 -1.41
N GLN A 279 32.80 4.65 -2.74
CA GLN A 279 33.88 4.27 -3.66
C GLN A 279 34.77 5.45 -4.09
N ALA A 280 34.46 6.67 -3.67
CA ALA A 280 35.24 7.87 -4.00
C ALA A 280 36.72 7.74 -3.54
N PRO A 281 37.69 8.14 -4.38
CA PRO A 281 39.10 7.84 -4.17
C PRO A 281 39.70 8.74 -3.07
N GLN A 282 39.78 8.24 -1.85
CA GLN A 282 40.41 8.95 -0.72
C GLN A 282 41.88 8.53 -0.44
N ALA A 283 42.47 7.55 -1.14
CA ALA A 283 43.90 7.23 -1.07
C ALA A 283 44.35 6.22 -2.16
N PRO A 284 45.64 6.17 -2.56
CA PRO A 284 46.13 5.21 -3.54
C PRO A 284 46.05 3.78 -2.97
N LYS A 285 45.38 2.91 -3.72
CA LYS A 285 45.08 1.52 -3.36
C LYS A 285 46.36 0.67 -3.39
N LEU A 286 47.02 0.51 -2.25
CA LEU A 286 47.94 -0.62 -2.04
C LEU A 286 47.15 -1.82 -1.53
N GLY A 287 46.91 -2.78 -2.43
CA GLY A 287 46.55 -4.17 -2.14
C GLY A 287 45.36 -4.43 -1.21
N ARG A 288 44.16 -4.67 -1.77
CA ARG A 288 43.18 -5.52 -1.09
C ARG A 288 42.24 -6.21 -2.06
N GLN A 289 42.04 -7.50 -1.81
CA GLN A 289 41.42 -8.51 -2.67
C GLN A 289 39.90 -8.67 -2.40
N ASP A 290 39.29 -7.77 -1.61
CA ASP A 290 37.89 -7.86 -1.15
C ASP A 290 36.88 -7.13 -2.06
N TYR A 291 37.33 -6.51 -3.15
CA TYR A 291 36.47 -5.71 -4.06
C TYR A 291 35.38 -6.53 -4.79
N HIS A 292 35.51 -7.86 -4.86
CA HIS A 292 34.58 -8.69 -5.63
C HIS A 292 33.23 -8.91 -4.93
N THR A 293 33.21 -9.05 -3.60
CA THR A 293 31.99 -9.43 -2.87
C THR A 293 31.03 -8.26 -2.68
N ASP A 294 31.56 -7.05 -2.39
CA ASP A 294 30.76 -5.83 -2.19
C ASP A 294 30.05 -5.39 -3.49
N GLY A 295 30.77 -5.43 -4.62
CA GLY A 295 30.19 -5.17 -5.94
C GLY A 295 29.10 -6.17 -6.32
N GLN A 296 29.25 -7.45 -5.96
CA GLN A 296 28.25 -8.48 -6.21
C GLN A 296 26.98 -8.27 -5.37
N GLN A 297 27.11 -7.88 -4.10
CA GLN A 297 25.96 -7.60 -3.23
C GLN A 297 25.20 -6.34 -3.64
N CYS A 298 25.92 -5.28 -4.01
CA CYS A 298 25.36 -4.06 -4.59
C CYS A 298 24.56 -4.36 -5.87
N TRP A 299 25.14 -5.13 -6.80
CA TRP A 299 24.46 -5.55 -8.03
C TRP A 299 23.23 -6.42 -7.75
N THR A 300 23.33 -7.33 -6.78
CA THR A 300 22.21 -8.19 -6.38
C THR A 300 21.05 -7.37 -5.82
N THR A 301 21.34 -6.39 -4.95
CA THR A 301 20.34 -5.50 -4.36
C THR A 301 19.67 -4.65 -5.44
N LYS A 302 20.45 -4.08 -6.36
CA LYS A 302 19.94 -3.33 -7.52
C LYS A 302 19.00 -4.16 -8.39
N ASN A 303 19.35 -5.42 -8.67
CA ASN A 303 18.48 -6.31 -9.44
C ASN A 303 17.20 -6.67 -8.70
N LYS A 304 17.25 -6.88 -7.38
CA LYS A 304 16.06 -7.11 -6.57
C LYS A 304 15.14 -5.89 -6.56
N LEU A 305 15.69 -4.67 -6.46
CA LEU A 305 14.91 -3.42 -6.56
C LEU A 305 14.25 -3.29 -7.93
N ARG A 306 15.00 -3.59 -9.01
CA ARG A 306 14.48 -3.57 -10.39
C ARG A 306 13.38 -4.61 -10.60
N HIS A 307 13.57 -5.83 -10.08
CA HIS A 307 12.56 -6.88 -10.17
C HIS A 307 11.28 -6.49 -9.44
N ASN A 308 11.40 -6.00 -8.21
CA ASN A 308 10.26 -5.55 -7.40
C ASN A 308 9.51 -4.39 -8.09
N ARG A 309 10.23 -3.41 -8.64
CA ARG A 309 9.64 -2.37 -9.51
C ARG A 309 8.85 -2.97 -10.69
N GLY A 310 9.38 -4.03 -11.29
CA GLY A 310 8.70 -4.78 -12.35
C GLY A 310 7.36 -5.38 -11.92
N LEU A 311 7.22 -5.84 -10.67
CA LEU A 311 5.97 -6.35 -10.11
C LEU A 311 4.92 -5.22 -9.99
N PHE A 312 5.32 -4.06 -9.49
CA PHE A 312 4.46 -2.87 -9.45
C PHE A 312 3.99 -2.46 -10.85
N LYS A 313 4.91 -2.38 -11.83
CA LYS A 313 4.56 -2.07 -13.22
C LYS A 313 3.60 -3.08 -13.84
N SER A 314 3.83 -4.37 -13.61
CA SER A 314 2.94 -5.43 -14.09
C SER A 314 1.52 -5.25 -13.53
N THR A 315 1.39 -4.96 -12.24
CA THR A 315 0.09 -4.72 -11.63
C THR A 315 -0.55 -3.42 -12.09
N ARG A 316 0.23 -2.36 -12.29
CA ARG A 316 -0.25 -1.11 -12.90
C ARG A 316 -0.89 -1.33 -14.27
N LEU A 317 -0.30 -2.18 -15.12
CA LEU A 317 -0.88 -2.53 -16.42
C LEU A 317 -2.23 -3.25 -16.28
N ARG A 318 -2.37 -4.12 -15.27
CA ARG A 318 -3.65 -4.77 -14.96
C ARG A 318 -4.69 -3.77 -14.47
N VAL A 319 -4.33 -2.82 -13.62
CA VAL A 319 -5.22 -1.73 -13.20
C VAL A 319 -5.62 -0.85 -14.39
N ALA A 320 -4.70 -0.53 -15.30
CA ALA A 320 -5.01 0.20 -16.54
C ALA A 320 -5.99 -0.55 -17.45
N SER A 321 -5.86 -1.88 -17.55
CA SER A 321 -6.81 -2.72 -18.27
C SER A 321 -8.19 -2.71 -17.60
N LEU A 322 -8.23 -2.78 -16.27
CA LEU A 322 -9.45 -2.70 -15.49
C LEU A 322 -10.17 -1.35 -15.67
N GLU A 323 -9.43 -0.24 -15.65
CA GLU A 323 -9.94 1.11 -15.93
C GLU A 323 -10.64 1.17 -17.29
N LYS A 324 -10.01 0.67 -18.35
CA LYS A 324 -10.61 0.61 -19.69
C LYS A 324 -11.90 -0.20 -19.71
N ARG A 325 -11.94 -1.35 -19.03
CA ARG A 325 -13.15 -2.19 -18.95
C ARG A 325 -14.27 -1.52 -18.16
N ILE A 326 -13.95 -0.82 -17.07
CA ILE A 326 -14.91 -0.01 -16.30
C ILE A 326 -15.52 1.05 -17.22
N ASN A 327 -14.71 1.81 -17.94
CA ASN A 327 -15.19 2.84 -18.86
C ASN A 327 -16.09 2.27 -19.97
N ASN A 328 -15.72 1.13 -20.56
CA ASN A 328 -16.56 0.44 -21.54
C ASN A 328 -17.91 0.00 -20.95
N SER A 329 -17.91 -0.49 -19.70
CA SER A 329 -19.12 -0.91 -19.00
C SER A 329 -20.03 0.25 -18.63
N ILE A 330 -19.46 1.41 -18.27
CA ILE A 330 -20.21 2.67 -18.08
C ILE A 330 -20.92 3.05 -19.37
N ASN A 331 -20.20 3.10 -20.49
CA ASN A 331 -20.76 3.44 -21.80
C ASN A 331 -21.85 2.46 -22.24
N LEU A 332 -21.64 1.16 -22.05
CA LEU A 332 -22.64 0.14 -22.34
C LEU A 332 -23.89 0.33 -21.48
N SER A 333 -23.74 0.61 -20.18
CA SER A 333 -24.86 0.83 -19.27
C SER A 333 -25.70 2.03 -19.72
N PHE A 334 -25.08 3.14 -20.11
CA PHE A 334 -25.79 4.30 -20.65
C PHE A 334 -26.55 3.98 -21.93
N ASN A 335 -25.92 3.29 -22.88
CA ASN A 335 -26.59 2.89 -24.12
C ASN A 335 -27.80 1.98 -23.87
N LEU A 336 -27.70 1.06 -22.90
CA LEU A 336 -28.82 0.20 -22.52
C LEU A 336 -29.98 0.97 -21.88
N VAL A 337 -29.69 1.99 -21.06
CA VAL A 337 -30.73 2.88 -20.50
C VAL A 337 -31.42 3.67 -21.61
N ILE A 338 -30.66 4.30 -22.51
CA ILE A 338 -31.23 5.06 -23.64
C ILE A 338 -32.11 4.17 -24.53
N GLN A 339 -31.65 2.94 -24.81
CA GLN A 339 -32.42 1.98 -25.60
C GLN A 339 -33.72 1.56 -24.90
N ARG A 340 -33.67 1.38 -23.57
CA ARG A 340 -34.85 1.09 -22.75
C ARG A 340 -35.85 2.24 -22.79
N ASP A 341 -35.40 3.47 -22.54
CA ASP A 341 -36.27 4.64 -22.49
C ASP A 341 -36.92 4.89 -23.86
N SER A 342 -36.17 4.75 -24.95
CA SER A 342 -36.70 4.83 -26.31
C SER A 342 -37.80 3.78 -26.55
N LYS A 343 -37.60 2.54 -26.08
CA LYS A 343 -38.59 1.46 -26.24
C LYS A 343 -39.83 1.69 -25.37
N LEU A 344 -39.67 2.19 -24.16
CA LEU A 344 -40.79 2.54 -23.27
C LEU A 344 -41.63 3.67 -23.89
N MET A 345 -40.98 4.71 -24.42
CA MET A 345 -41.66 5.80 -25.12
C MET A 345 -42.47 5.30 -26.33
N LEU A 346 -41.90 4.40 -27.14
CA LEU A 346 -42.62 3.76 -28.25
C LEU A 346 -43.81 2.92 -27.77
N GLN A 347 -43.64 2.15 -26.69
CA GLN A 347 -44.73 1.36 -26.12
C GLN A 347 -45.86 2.23 -25.57
N ASP A 348 -45.54 3.33 -24.90
CA ASP A 348 -46.53 4.25 -24.36
C ASP A 348 -47.26 5.02 -25.47
N SER A 349 -46.56 5.39 -26.55
CA SER A 349 -47.19 5.92 -27.77
C SER A 349 -48.18 4.92 -28.37
N LEU A 350 -47.78 3.66 -28.54
CA LEU A 350 -48.66 2.62 -29.07
C LEU A 350 -49.86 2.34 -28.16
N ARG A 351 -49.68 2.38 -26.84
CA ARG A 351 -50.77 2.25 -25.87
C ARG A 351 -51.75 3.42 -25.96
N MET A 352 -51.23 4.64 -26.11
CA MET A 352 -52.03 5.84 -26.30
C MET A 352 -52.84 5.75 -27.60
N ASP A 353 -52.22 5.29 -28.69
CA ASP A 353 -52.90 5.08 -29.98
C ASP A 353 -54.02 4.02 -29.87
N ILE A 354 -53.77 2.91 -29.17
CA ILE A 354 -54.78 1.87 -28.93
C ILE A 354 -55.92 2.43 -28.08
N LEU A 355 -55.63 3.14 -27.00
CA LEU A 355 -56.65 3.73 -26.12
C LEU A 355 -57.50 4.77 -26.89
N ALA A 356 -56.87 5.61 -27.70
CA ALA A 356 -57.56 6.56 -28.56
C ALA A 356 -58.45 5.86 -29.58
N THR A 357 -57.95 4.80 -30.23
CA THR A 357 -58.71 4.00 -31.19
C THR A 357 -59.92 3.32 -30.55
N VAL A 358 -59.73 2.68 -29.39
CA VAL A 358 -60.81 2.06 -28.60
C VAL A 358 -61.85 3.12 -28.22
N THR A 359 -61.43 4.29 -27.73
CA THR A 359 -62.35 5.37 -27.38
C THR A 359 -63.13 5.87 -28.60
N LEU A 360 -62.48 6.03 -29.76
CA LEU A 360 -63.13 6.48 -31.00
C LEU A 360 -64.21 5.50 -31.48
N ILE A 361 -64.01 4.20 -31.29
CA ILE A 361 -65.01 3.17 -31.64
C ILE A 361 -66.18 3.18 -30.64
N PHE A 362 -65.90 3.24 -29.34
CA PHE A 362 -66.93 3.03 -28.32
C PHE A 362 -67.68 4.29 -27.90
N LEU A 363 -67.08 5.48 -28.04
CA LEU A 363 -67.73 6.75 -27.65
C LEU A 363 -68.99 7.07 -28.50
N PRO A 364 -68.99 6.90 -29.84
CA PRO A 364 -70.20 7.06 -30.65
C PRO A 364 -71.24 5.99 -30.31
N VAL A 365 -70.83 4.72 -30.18
CA VAL A 365 -71.76 3.61 -29.86
C VAL A 365 -72.46 3.83 -28.50
N ALA A 366 -71.74 4.36 -27.51
CA ALA A 366 -72.31 4.70 -26.22
C ALA A 366 -73.27 5.91 -26.27
N THR A 367 -73.09 6.83 -27.21
CA THR A 367 -73.95 8.03 -27.35
C THR A 367 -75.24 7.77 -28.14
N VAL A 368 -75.30 6.75 -29.01
CA VAL A 368 -76.55 6.36 -29.70
C VAL A 368 -77.39 5.34 -28.92
N GLY A 369 -76.82 4.71 -27.88
CA GLY A 369 -77.47 3.69 -27.04
C GLY A 369 -78.28 4.22 -25.85
N VAL A 370 -78.52 5.54 -25.76
CA VAL A 370 -79.29 6.20 -24.69
C VAL A 370 -80.61 6.73 -25.22
#